data_AF-A0A951MLL2-F1
#
_entry.id   AF-A0A951MLL2-F1
#
_cell.length_a   1.000
_cell.length_b   1.000
_cell.length_c   1.000
_cell.angle_alpha   90.00
_cell.angle_beta   90.00
_cell.angle_gamma   90.00
#
_symmetry.space_group_name_H-M   'P 1'
#
loop_
_entity.id
_entity.type
_entity.pdbx_description
1 polymer ?
#
loop_
_entity_poly.entity_id
_entity_poly.type
_entity_poly.pdbx_seq_one_letter_code
_entity_poly.pdbx_strand_id
1 'polypeptide(L)'
;MRPPPDALALAGVAVLASVLATACVGPETTMPGCEPGGRLGILAQAVPTASQVPCIKEMPVGWNFESLDVDSGRARFWLDSDRAGLRAAEVELSSTCDIRGATRVAAEEETTERYQRLTALSPRFVGATYDVFEGGCVTYRYELVNGPHIVLYQELHDAVSLFPRQALADDVRADLGLDLDPKDGRRR
;
A
#
# COMPACT_ATOMS: atom_id res chain seq x y z
N MET A 1 -64.44 -51.59 38.62
CA MET A 1 -64.23 -51.62 37.15
C MET A 1 -63.08 -50.66 36.85
N ARG A 2 -61.95 -51.15 36.33
CA ARG A 2 -60.81 -50.32 35.90
C ARG A 2 -60.40 -50.81 34.52
N PRO A 3 -60.38 -49.92 33.51
CA PRO A 3 -59.19 -49.78 32.66
C PRO A 3 -58.98 -48.27 32.27
N PRO A 4 -58.03 -47.89 31.40
CA PRO A 4 -56.70 -47.46 31.85
C PRO A 4 -56.26 -46.16 31.10
N PRO A 5 -54.96 -45.85 30.86
CA PRO A 5 -54.43 -44.49 30.82
C PRO A 5 -54.32 -43.97 29.37
N ASP A 6 -53.99 -42.69 29.16
CA ASP A 6 -53.01 -42.32 28.14
C ASP A 6 -52.57 -40.87 28.32
N ALA A 7 -51.24 -40.72 28.37
CA ALA A 7 -50.50 -39.48 28.46
C ALA A 7 -50.48 -38.80 27.09
N LEU A 8 -50.74 -37.49 27.06
CA LEU A 8 -50.35 -36.65 25.94
C LEU A 8 -49.39 -35.58 26.47
N ALA A 9 -48.11 -35.88 26.22
CA ALA A 9 -46.98 -35.01 26.43
C ALA A 9 -47.09 -33.78 25.52
N LEU A 10 -47.10 -32.59 26.11
CA LEU A 10 -46.83 -31.35 25.36
C LEU A 10 -45.31 -31.18 25.28
N ALA A 11 -44.74 -31.69 24.19
CA ALA A 11 -43.36 -31.39 23.80
C ALA A 11 -43.28 -29.91 23.39
N GLY A 12 -42.78 -29.07 24.31
CA GLY A 12 -42.42 -27.69 24.01
C GLY A 12 -41.24 -27.66 23.05
N VAL A 13 -41.48 -27.21 21.82
CA VAL A 13 -40.43 -26.95 20.83
C VAL A 13 -39.62 -25.74 21.28
N ALA A 14 -38.46 -25.98 21.87
CA ALA A 14 -37.47 -24.94 22.14
C ALA A 14 -36.83 -24.52 20.81
N VAL A 15 -37.25 -23.37 20.28
CA VAL A 15 -36.62 -22.74 19.11
C VAL A 15 -35.27 -22.17 19.56
N LEU A 16 -34.20 -22.95 19.37
CA LEU A 16 -32.82 -22.49 19.48
C LEU A 16 -32.53 -21.52 18.33
N ALA A 17 -32.62 -20.22 18.61
CA ALA A 17 -32.19 -19.17 17.72
C ALA A 17 -30.65 -19.12 17.68
N SER A 18 -30.06 -19.89 16.78
CA SER A 18 -28.62 -19.86 16.51
C SER A 18 -28.27 -18.53 15.81
N VAL A 19 -27.77 -17.55 16.56
CA VAL A 19 -27.19 -16.33 15.99
C VAL A 19 -25.86 -16.68 15.33
N LEU A 20 -25.87 -16.85 14.01
CA LEU A 20 -24.66 -16.95 13.21
C LEU A 20 -23.99 -15.58 13.17
N ALA A 21 -23.05 -15.33 14.10
CA ALA A 21 -22.12 -14.24 13.98
C ALA A 21 -21.22 -14.49 12.77
N THR A 22 -21.59 -13.94 11.61
CA THR A 22 -20.71 -13.83 10.46
C THR A 22 -19.62 -12.84 10.82
N ALA A 23 -18.48 -13.35 11.29
CA ALA A 23 -17.28 -12.55 11.42
C ALA A 23 -16.90 -12.08 10.01
N CYS A 24 -17.16 -10.82 9.70
CA CYS A 24 -16.59 -10.17 8.53
C CYS A 24 -15.09 -10.10 8.78
N VAL A 25 -14.33 -11.02 8.20
CA VAL A 25 -12.88 -10.86 8.08
C VAL A 25 -12.69 -9.58 7.28
N GLY A 26 -12.14 -8.54 7.91
CA GLY A 26 -11.81 -7.30 7.23
C GLY A 26 -10.85 -7.60 6.07
N PRO A 27 -10.81 -6.77 5.02
CA PRO A 27 -9.85 -6.98 3.94
C PRO A 27 -8.46 -7.02 4.57
N GLU A 28 -7.74 -8.13 4.40
CA GLU A 28 -6.33 -8.19 4.75
C GLU A 28 -5.63 -7.14 3.88
N THR A 29 -5.09 -6.10 4.49
CA THR A 29 -4.31 -5.11 3.77
C THR A 29 -2.96 -5.75 3.44
N THR A 30 -2.90 -6.47 2.32
CA THR A 30 -1.63 -6.95 1.77
C THR A 30 -0.82 -5.76 1.26
N MET A 31 0.43 -5.71 1.69
CA MET A 31 1.41 -4.75 1.20
C MET A 31 1.60 -4.84 -0.32
N PRO A 32 1.87 -3.73 -1.04
CA PRO A 32 2.28 -3.78 -2.44
C PRO A 32 3.74 -4.27 -2.53
N GLY A 33 3.95 -5.58 -2.50
CA GLY A 33 5.26 -6.21 -2.65
C GLY A 33 5.87 -6.01 -4.03
N CYS A 34 7.19 -6.17 -4.16
CA CYS A 34 7.92 -6.11 -5.43
C CYS A 34 7.86 -7.42 -6.25
N GLU A 35 6.79 -8.18 -6.09
CA GLU A 35 6.46 -9.32 -6.93
C GLU A 35 5.38 -8.94 -7.95
N PRO A 36 5.46 -9.49 -9.18
CA PRO A 36 4.39 -9.33 -10.14
C PRO A 36 3.08 -9.87 -9.56
N GLY A 37 2.07 -9.02 -9.48
CA GLY A 37 0.84 -9.38 -8.80
C GLY A 37 -0.24 -8.31 -8.86
N GLY A 38 -1.45 -8.71 -8.44
CA GLY A 38 -2.65 -7.88 -8.56
C GLY A 38 -2.52 -6.51 -7.87
N ARG A 39 -1.86 -6.42 -6.70
CA ARG A 39 -1.73 -5.13 -5.99
C ARG A 39 -0.81 -4.16 -6.71
N LEU A 40 0.37 -4.62 -7.13
CA LEU A 40 1.30 -3.78 -7.86
C LEU A 40 0.67 -3.31 -9.20
N GLY A 41 -0.12 -4.17 -9.86
CA GLY A 41 -0.92 -3.82 -11.03
C GLY A 41 -2.00 -2.76 -10.75
N ILE A 42 -2.62 -2.75 -9.57
CA ILE A 42 -3.59 -1.73 -9.16
C ILE A 42 -2.89 -0.37 -8.95
N LEU A 43 -1.73 -0.33 -8.30
CA LEU A 43 -0.92 0.89 -8.16
C LEU A 43 -0.51 1.43 -9.54
N ALA A 44 -0.08 0.54 -10.44
CA ALA A 44 0.27 0.90 -11.81
C ALA A 44 -0.91 1.54 -12.55
N GLN A 45 -2.11 0.98 -12.44
CA GLN A 45 -3.31 1.51 -13.12
C GLN A 45 -3.81 2.83 -12.51
N ALA A 46 -3.46 3.13 -11.26
CA ALA A 46 -3.76 4.42 -10.65
C ALA A 46 -3.10 5.58 -11.40
N VAL A 47 -1.86 5.38 -11.88
CA VAL A 47 -1.10 6.37 -12.66
C VAL A 47 -0.60 5.73 -13.96
N PRO A 48 -1.45 5.67 -15.01
CA PRO A 48 -1.11 4.95 -16.26
C PRO A 48 0.13 5.47 -16.98
N THR A 49 0.50 6.73 -16.74
CA THR A 49 1.64 7.39 -17.37
C THR A 49 2.97 7.04 -16.70
N ALA A 50 2.96 6.54 -15.46
CA ALA A 50 4.16 6.32 -14.67
C ALA A 50 4.99 5.14 -15.21
N SER A 51 6.24 5.38 -15.59
CA SER A 51 7.16 4.31 -16.05
C SER A 51 7.67 3.42 -14.92
N GLN A 52 7.59 3.87 -13.68
CA GLN A 52 7.98 3.14 -12.46
C GLN A 52 6.80 3.09 -11.46
N VAL A 53 6.74 2.02 -10.67
CA VAL A 53 5.71 1.82 -9.64
C VAL A 53 6.39 1.50 -8.31
N PRO A 54 6.12 2.24 -7.21
CA PRO A 54 6.72 1.94 -5.93
C PRO A 54 6.17 0.63 -5.37
N CYS A 55 7.06 -0.19 -4.83
CA CYS A 55 6.76 -1.45 -4.19
C CYS A 55 7.65 -1.67 -2.97
N ILE A 56 7.21 -2.50 -2.04
CA ILE A 56 7.99 -2.84 -0.86
C ILE A 56 8.78 -4.11 -1.15
N LYS A 57 10.11 -3.97 -1.21
CA LYS A 57 11.03 -5.05 -1.54
C LYS A 57 11.30 -5.94 -0.33
N GLU A 58 11.60 -5.30 0.80
CA GLU A 58 11.89 -5.98 2.07
C GLU A 58 11.55 -5.03 3.21
N MET A 59 10.78 -5.48 4.19
CA MET A 59 10.41 -4.63 5.33
C MET A 59 11.48 -4.69 6.41
N PRO A 60 12.13 -3.57 6.79
CA PRO A 60 13.12 -3.56 7.84
C PRO A 60 12.51 -3.87 9.20
N VAL A 61 13.32 -4.38 10.12
CA VAL A 61 12.86 -4.68 11.50
C VAL A 61 12.33 -3.41 12.17
N GLY A 62 11.17 -3.53 12.82
CA GLY A 62 10.51 -2.44 13.49
C GLY A 62 9.65 -1.56 12.58
N TRP A 63 9.67 -1.79 11.26
CA TRP A 63 8.74 -1.16 10.32
C TRP A 63 7.55 -2.07 10.02
N ASN A 64 6.39 -1.47 9.78
CA ASN A 64 5.19 -2.19 9.39
C ASN A 64 4.43 -1.40 8.32
N PHE A 65 3.81 -2.12 7.40
CA PHE A 65 2.87 -1.54 6.46
C PHE A 65 1.52 -1.30 7.15
N GLU A 66 0.99 -0.09 7.06
CA GLU A 66 -0.26 0.30 7.73
C GLU A 66 -1.46 0.18 6.79
N SER A 67 -1.47 0.97 5.72
CA SER A 67 -2.57 0.97 4.76
C SER A 67 -2.12 1.36 3.35
N LEU A 68 -2.99 1.06 2.39
CA LEU A 68 -2.87 1.42 0.99
C LEU A 68 -4.19 2.09 0.56
N ASP A 69 -4.07 3.25 -0.07
CA ASP A 69 -5.14 4.00 -0.69
C ASP A 69 -4.85 4.18 -2.18
N VAL A 70 -5.81 3.86 -3.03
CA VAL A 70 -5.64 3.90 -4.49
C VAL A 70 -6.82 4.61 -5.12
N ASP A 71 -6.51 5.67 -5.84
CA ASP A 71 -7.48 6.46 -6.59
C ASP A 71 -6.99 6.68 -8.02
N SER A 72 -7.88 7.11 -8.91
CA SER A 72 -7.45 7.57 -10.23
C SER A 72 -6.52 8.78 -10.09
N GLY A 73 -5.31 8.67 -10.63
CA GLY A 73 -4.27 9.68 -10.61
C GLY A 73 -3.31 9.64 -9.42
N ARG A 74 -3.55 8.79 -8.41
CA ARG A 74 -2.67 8.67 -7.23
C ARG A 74 -2.76 7.31 -6.55
N ALA A 75 -1.65 6.82 -6.02
CA ALA A 75 -1.65 5.70 -5.08
C ALA A 75 -0.75 6.04 -3.89
N ARG A 76 -1.20 5.71 -2.67
CA ARG A 76 -0.50 6.05 -1.44
C ARG A 76 -0.46 4.88 -0.49
N PHE A 77 0.66 4.68 0.17
CA PHE A 77 0.72 3.79 1.31
C PHE A 77 1.50 4.41 2.46
N TRP A 78 1.20 3.95 3.68
CA TRP A 78 1.83 4.44 4.90
C TRP A 78 2.59 3.32 5.60
N LEU A 79 3.72 3.69 6.18
CA LEU A 79 4.55 2.83 6.99
C LEU A 79 4.64 3.37 8.41
N ASP A 80 4.43 2.47 9.37
CA ASP A 80 4.65 2.69 10.79
C ASP A 80 6.08 2.28 11.16
N SER A 81 6.62 2.90 12.20
CA SER A 81 7.89 2.50 12.82
C SER A 81 7.73 2.42 14.33
N ASP A 82 8.18 1.34 14.94
CA ASP A 82 8.26 1.18 16.39
C ASP A 82 9.13 2.26 17.06
N ARG A 83 10.11 2.76 16.31
CA ARG A 83 11.06 3.79 16.71
C ARG A 83 10.56 5.19 16.37
N ALA A 84 9.91 5.40 15.22
CA ALA A 84 9.54 6.74 14.76
C ALA A 84 8.05 7.12 14.97
N GLY A 85 7.19 6.15 15.26
CA GLY A 85 5.76 6.32 15.51
C GLY A 85 4.87 5.82 14.37
N LEU A 86 3.55 6.04 14.51
CA LEU A 86 2.57 5.74 13.49
C LEU A 86 2.73 6.70 12.30
N ARG A 87 2.52 6.18 11.09
CA ARG A 87 2.66 6.90 9.81
C ARG A 87 3.97 7.68 9.74
N ALA A 88 5.05 7.03 10.18
CA ALA A 88 6.40 7.55 10.11
C ALA A 88 6.80 7.95 8.68
N ALA A 89 6.26 7.23 7.69
CA ALA A 89 6.40 7.57 6.29
C ALA A 89 5.10 7.38 5.49
N GLU A 90 4.90 8.23 4.49
CA GLU A 90 3.93 8.11 3.42
C GLU A 90 4.68 8.02 2.09
N VAL A 91 4.30 7.08 1.24
CA VAL A 91 4.83 6.93 -0.12
C VAL A 91 3.69 7.14 -1.10
N GLU A 92 3.82 8.14 -1.96
CA GLU A 92 2.79 8.56 -2.91
C GLU A 92 3.30 8.46 -4.35
N LEU A 93 2.67 7.63 -5.17
CA LEU A 93 2.81 7.64 -6.62
C LEU A 93 1.82 8.64 -7.21
N SER A 94 2.30 9.53 -8.09
CA SER A 94 1.46 10.46 -8.85
C SER A 94 2.06 10.73 -10.24
N SER A 95 1.31 11.36 -11.13
CA SER A 95 1.80 11.74 -12.47
C SER A 95 2.78 12.92 -12.43
N THR A 96 2.74 13.76 -11.39
CA THR A 96 3.60 14.94 -11.24
C THR A 96 3.84 15.29 -9.78
N CYS A 97 5.05 15.73 -9.44
CA CYS A 97 5.43 16.12 -8.08
C CYS A 97 5.79 17.61 -8.01
N ASP A 98 5.40 18.27 -6.93
CA ASP A 98 5.87 19.64 -6.63
C ASP A 98 7.24 19.58 -5.95
N ILE A 99 8.30 19.74 -6.74
CA ILE A 99 9.69 19.74 -6.28
C ILE A 99 10.22 21.13 -5.89
N ARG A 100 9.39 22.19 -5.86
CA ARG A 100 9.86 23.56 -5.54
C ARG A 100 10.54 23.65 -4.18
N GLY A 101 11.78 24.14 -4.15
CA GLY A 101 12.57 24.23 -2.91
C GLY A 101 13.16 22.90 -2.45
N ALA A 102 13.11 21.85 -3.29
CA ALA A 102 13.91 20.65 -3.11
C ALA A 102 15.27 20.81 -3.82
N THR A 103 16.30 20.17 -3.28
CA THR A 103 17.65 20.12 -3.85
C THR A 103 17.86 18.77 -4.53
N ARG A 104 18.50 18.75 -5.70
CA ARG A 104 18.85 17.49 -6.39
C ARG A 104 19.94 16.77 -5.58
N VAL A 105 19.74 15.47 -5.36
CA VAL A 105 20.70 14.58 -4.69
C VAL A 105 21.07 13.42 -5.62
N ALA A 106 21.99 12.55 -5.20
CA ALA A 106 22.29 11.34 -5.96
C ALA A 106 21.05 10.43 -5.98
N ALA A 107 20.66 9.99 -7.17
CA ALA A 107 19.69 8.94 -7.36
C ALA A 107 20.40 7.58 -7.38
N GLU A 108 19.70 6.54 -6.96
CA GLU A 108 20.19 5.15 -7.04
C GLU A 108 20.01 4.57 -8.45
N GLU A 109 18.90 4.90 -9.10
CA GLU A 109 18.53 4.42 -10.43
C GLU A 109 18.91 5.43 -11.52
N GLU A 110 19.46 4.96 -12.64
CA GLU A 110 19.92 5.84 -13.74
C GLU A 110 18.79 6.62 -14.42
N THR A 111 17.58 6.04 -14.47
CA THR A 111 16.40 6.63 -15.13
C THR A 111 15.57 7.51 -14.21
N THR A 112 16.04 7.73 -12.98
CA THR A 112 15.32 8.47 -11.94
C THR A 112 16.16 9.66 -11.48
N GLU A 113 15.52 10.81 -11.34
CA GLU A 113 16.11 11.97 -10.68
C GLU A 113 15.59 12.09 -9.26
N ARG A 114 16.50 12.18 -8.28
CA ARG A 114 16.13 12.31 -6.87
C ARG A 114 16.29 13.75 -6.37
N TYR A 115 15.26 14.24 -5.70
CA TYR A 115 15.25 15.55 -5.05
C TYR A 115 14.88 15.41 -3.58
N GLN A 116 15.44 16.24 -2.72
CA GLN A 116 15.15 16.22 -1.29
C GLN A 116 14.80 17.62 -0.78
N ARG A 117 13.73 17.69 0.02
CA ARG A 117 13.32 18.88 0.75
C ARG A 117 13.27 18.56 2.24
N LEU A 118 14.12 19.23 3.01
CA LEU A 118 14.13 19.09 4.47
C LEU A 118 13.40 20.28 5.10
N THR A 119 12.42 19.97 5.94
CA THR A 119 11.61 20.97 6.67
C THR A 119 12.16 21.18 8.07
N ALA A 120 12.62 20.11 8.73
CA ALA A 120 13.22 20.17 10.06
C ALA A 120 14.28 19.08 10.23
N LEU A 121 15.33 19.40 10.98
CA LEU A 121 16.44 18.46 11.30
C LEU A 121 16.44 18.02 12.77
N SER A 122 15.97 18.87 13.68
CA SER A 122 15.95 18.62 15.12
C SER A 122 14.85 19.47 15.77
N PRO A 123 14.12 18.96 16.79
CA PRO A 123 14.27 17.64 17.41
C PRO A 123 13.71 16.47 16.57
N ARG A 124 12.91 16.76 15.55
CA ARG A 124 12.35 15.79 14.60
C ARG A 124 13.00 15.94 13.24
N PHE A 125 13.13 14.85 12.50
CA PHE A 125 13.56 14.87 11.12
C PHE A 125 12.36 14.78 10.19
N VAL A 126 12.02 15.91 9.56
CA VAL A 126 10.82 16.07 8.75
C VAL A 126 11.21 16.52 7.36
N GLY A 127 10.71 15.85 6.34
CA GLY A 127 11.03 16.19 4.96
C GLY A 127 10.24 15.41 3.94
N ALA A 128 10.62 15.62 2.69
CA ALA A 128 10.16 14.84 1.56
C ALA A 128 11.30 14.54 0.59
N THR A 129 11.33 13.30 0.09
CA THR A 129 12.16 12.89 -1.05
C THR A 129 11.24 12.68 -2.25
N TYR A 130 11.70 13.07 -3.44
CA TYR A 130 10.99 12.93 -4.70
C TYR A 130 11.84 12.17 -5.68
N ASP A 131 11.33 11.04 -6.17
CA ASP A 131 11.90 10.29 -7.27
C ASP A 131 11.10 10.59 -8.53
N VAL A 132 11.71 11.29 -9.48
CA VAL A 132 11.07 11.76 -10.71
C VAL A 132 11.56 10.91 -11.87
N PHE A 133 10.64 10.36 -12.64
CA PHE A 133 10.92 9.51 -13.79
C PHE A 133 9.91 9.80 -14.91
N GLU A 134 10.01 9.08 -16.03
CA GLU A 134 9.11 9.30 -17.17
C GLU A 134 7.63 9.10 -16.77
N GLY A 135 6.84 10.16 -16.99
CA GLY A 135 5.39 10.14 -16.82
C GLY A 135 4.87 9.98 -15.38
N GLY A 136 5.74 10.09 -14.38
CA GLY A 136 5.33 10.03 -12.98
C GLY A 136 6.45 10.35 -11.99
N CYS A 137 6.10 10.25 -10.72
CA CYS A 137 7.05 10.39 -9.63
C CYS A 137 6.52 9.74 -8.34
N VAL A 138 7.46 9.39 -7.45
CA VAL A 138 7.17 8.93 -6.10
C VAL A 138 7.60 9.99 -5.10
N THR A 139 6.69 10.37 -4.20
CA THR A 139 6.99 11.25 -3.06
C THR A 139 7.02 10.45 -1.77
N TYR A 140 8.16 10.48 -1.09
CA TYR A 140 8.34 9.94 0.25
C TYR A 140 8.20 11.10 1.23
N ARG A 141 7.12 11.17 2.00
CA ARG A 141 6.96 12.15 3.08
C ARG A 141 7.26 11.45 4.39
N TYR A 142 8.12 12.04 5.22
CA TYR A 142 8.52 11.41 6.48
C TYR A 142 8.51 12.42 7.63
N GLU A 143 8.02 11.96 8.78
CA GLU A 143 8.14 12.64 10.07
C GLU A 143 8.72 11.65 11.07
N LEU A 144 10.04 11.73 11.27
CA LEU A 144 10.76 10.85 12.18
C LEU A 144 10.88 11.57 13.52
N VAL A 145 9.98 11.25 14.43
CA VAL A 145 9.82 11.97 15.71
C VAL A 145 10.88 11.57 16.73
N ASN A 146 11.20 10.27 16.76
CA ASN A 146 12.14 9.68 17.71
C ASN A 146 13.13 8.75 16.96
N GLY A 147 14.25 8.43 17.62
CA GLY A 147 15.24 7.49 17.09
C GLY A 147 16.35 8.11 16.23
N PRO A 148 17.27 7.28 15.70
CA PRO A 148 18.37 7.74 14.85
C PRO A 148 17.85 8.11 13.46
N HIS A 149 17.49 9.38 13.26
CA HIS A 149 16.85 9.92 12.05
C HIS A 149 17.48 9.47 10.72
N ILE A 150 18.81 9.47 10.63
CA ILE A 150 19.53 9.08 9.41
C ILE A 150 19.33 7.60 9.10
N VAL A 151 19.37 6.73 10.12
CA VAL A 151 19.20 5.28 9.96
C VAL A 151 17.78 4.96 9.53
N LEU A 152 16.78 5.56 10.19
CA LEU A 152 15.37 5.38 9.84
C LEU A 152 15.07 5.89 8.42
N TYR A 153 15.68 7.01 8.02
CA TYR A 153 15.58 7.50 6.65
C TYR A 153 16.16 6.52 5.62
N GLN A 154 17.32 5.94 5.90
CA GLN A 154 17.94 4.93 5.02
C GLN A 154 17.09 3.67 4.93
N GLU A 155 16.67 3.12 6.08
CA GLU A 155 15.79 1.95 6.13
C GLU A 155 14.51 2.15 5.31
N LEU A 156 13.89 3.33 5.33
CA LEU A 156 12.73 3.66 4.49
C LEU A 156 13.04 3.56 2.99
N HIS A 157 14.17 4.10 2.54
CA HIS A 157 14.53 4.13 1.13
C HIS A 157 15.07 2.77 0.65
N ASP A 158 15.67 1.98 1.53
CA ASP A 158 16.08 0.59 1.24
C ASP A 158 14.87 -0.35 1.15
N ALA A 159 13.81 -0.08 1.92
CA ALA A 159 12.59 -0.89 1.95
C ALA A 159 11.76 -0.79 0.66
N VAL A 160 11.75 0.39 0.05
CA VAL A 160 10.89 0.71 -1.09
C VAL A 160 11.70 0.79 -2.36
N SER A 161 11.38 -0.06 -3.32
CA SER A 161 12.00 -0.07 -4.64
C SER A 161 11.05 0.48 -5.70
N LEU A 162 11.59 0.77 -6.88
CA LEU A 162 10.85 1.20 -8.06
C LEU A 162 10.81 0.05 -9.07
N PHE A 163 9.62 -0.49 -9.29
CA PHE A 163 9.41 -1.59 -10.23
C PHE A 163 9.07 -1.04 -11.63
N PRO A 164 9.77 -1.44 -12.70
CA PRO A 164 9.46 -0.98 -14.05
C PRO A 164 8.05 -1.39 -14.49
N ARG A 165 7.22 -0.40 -14.88
CA ARG A 165 5.84 -0.65 -15.34
C ARG A 165 5.82 -1.65 -16.49
N GLN A 166 6.78 -1.55 -17.41
CA GLN A 166 6.83 -2.43 -18.57
C GLN A 166 7.03 -3.89 -18.18
N ALA A 167 7.97 -4.16 -17.26
CA ALA A 167 8.17 -5.52 -16.74
C ALA A 167 6.90 -6.04 -16.06
N LEU A 168 6.24 -5.20 -15.25
CA LEU A 168 4.97 -5.56 -14.63
C LEU A 168 3.87 -5.86 -15.66
N ALA A 169 3.79 -5.10 -16.75
CA ALA A 169 2.82 -5.32 -17.81
C ALA A 169 3.04 -6.65 -18.53
N ASP A 170 4.31 -7.01 -18.75
CA ASP A 170 4.70 -8.27 -19.36
C ASP A 170 4.36 -9.45 -18.43
N ASP A 171 4.69 -9.34 -17.15
CA ASP A 171 4.43 -10.37 -16.15
C ASP A 171 2.92 -10.55 -15.90
N VAL A 172 2.15 -9.47 -15.75
CA VAL A 172 0.68 -9.54 -15.60
C VAL A 172 0.02 -10.20 -16.81
N ARG A 173 0.52 -9.92 -18.02
CA ARG A 173 0.02 -10.58 -19.22
C ARG A 173 0.38 -12.06 -19.26
N ALA A 174 1.61 -12.41 -18.90
CA ALA A 174 2.09 -13.78 -18.91
C ALA A 174 1.37 -14.65 -17.86
N ASP A 175 1.22 -14.14 -16.64
CA ASP A 175 0.74 -14.91 -15.49
C ASP A 175 -0.79 -14.89 -15.36
N LEU A 176 -1.43 -13.77 -15.71
CA LEU A 176 -2.86 -13.56 -15.49
C LEU A 176 -3.67 -13.44 -16.80
N GLY A 177 -3.01 -13.30 -17.95
CA GLY A 177 -3.69 -13.07 -19.22
C GLY A 177 -4.43 -11.73 -19.28
N LEU A 178 -4.03 -10.76 -18.44
CA LEU A 178 -4.63 -9.43 -18.34
C LEU A 178 -3.69 -8.37 -18.91
N ASP A 179 -4.27 -7.28 -19.41
CA ASP A 179 -3.53 -6.09 -19.81
C ASP A 179 -3.56 -5.06 -18.69
N LEU A 180 -2.41 -4.45 -18.37
CA LEU A 180 -2.42 -3.17 -17.67
C LEU A 180 -3.01 -2.11 -18.62
N ASP A 181 -3.92 -1.30 -18.10
CA ASP A 181 -4.65 -0.26 -18.85
C ASP A 181 -5.48 -0.80 -20.04
N PRO A 182 -6.47 -1.68 -19.78
CA PRO A 182 -7.31 -2.23 -20.83
C PRO A 182 -8.05 -1.12 -21.59
N LYS A 183 -8.04 -1.19 -22.93
CA LYS A 183 -8.52 -0.13 -23.84
C LYS A 183 -10.05 0.07 -23.85
N ASP A 184 -10.79 -0.71 -23.07
CA ASP A 184 -12.25 -0.90 -23.23
C ASP A 184 -13.11 -0.07 -22.27
N GLY A 185 -12.61 1.08 -21.81
CA GLY A 185 -13.41 2.09 -21.10
C GLY A 185 -14.40 2.88 -21.98
N ARG A 186 -14.54 2.58 -23.27
CA ARG A 186 -15.62 3.14 -24.12
C ARG A 186 -16.92 2.40 -23.80
N ARG A 187 -17.65 2.90 -22.79
CA ARG A 187 -19.09 2.61 -22.65
C ARG A 187 -19.76 2.89 -24.00
N ARG A 188 -20.28 1.85 -24.64
CA ARG A 188 -21.35 2.00 -25.64
C ARG A 188 -22.65 2.24 -24.92
#